data_AF-A0A929K7H6-F1
#
_entry.id   AF-A0A929K7H6-F1
#
_cell.length_a   1.000
_cell.length_b   1.000
_cell.length_c   1.000
_cell.angle_alpha   90.00
_cell.angle_beta   90.00
_cell.angle_gamma   90.00
#
_symmetry.space_group_name_H-M   'P 1'
#
loop_
_entity.id
_entity.type
_entity.pdbx_description
1 polymer ?
#
loop_
_entity_poly.entity_id
_entity_poly.type
_entity_poly.pdbx_seq_one_letter_code
_entity_poly.pdbx_strand_id
1 'polypeptide(L)' 'MPARICVLRIEGTNCELETFRSFKRLGAAAEIVHLKQLIGAVKER' A
#
# COMPACT_ATOMS: atom_id res chain seq x y z
N MET A 1 10.03 6.22 15.97
CA MET A 1 9.90 5.23 14.87
C MET A 1 8.66 5.59 14.06
N PRO A 2 8.73 5.68 12.72
CA PRO A 2 7.57 6.06 11.90
C PRO A 2 6.51 4.95 11.91
N ALA A 3 5.22 5.32 11.88
CA ALA A 3 4.12 4.37 11.76
C ALA A 3 4.23 3.60 10.43
N ARG A 4 4.09 2.27 10.46
CA ARG A 4 4.08 1.42 9.26
C ARG A 4 2.66 1.27 8.73
N ILE A 5 2.45 1.59 7.46
CA ILE A 5 1.13 1.61 6.83
C ILE A 5 1.15 0.76 5.57
N CYS A 6 0.24 -0.21 5.48
CA CYS A 6 -0.04 -0.96 4.26
C CYS A 6 -1.26 -0.33 3.58
N VAL A 7 -1.07 0.22 2.39
CA VAL A 7 -2.16 0.66 1.52
C VAL A 7 -2.50 -0.51 0.61
N LEU A 8 -3.53 -1.27 0.99
CA LEU A 8 -3.96 -2.44 0.24
C LEU A 8 -4.67 -2.02 -1.05
N ARG A 9 -4.21 -2.59 -2.17
CA ARG A 9 -4.79 -2.44 -3.50
C ARG A 9 -5.37 -3.76 -3.98
N ILE A 10 -6.54 -3.69 -4.59
CA ILE A 10 -7.18 -4.78 -5.33
C ILE A 10 -7.59 -4.28 -6.72
N GLU A 11 -8.05 -5.19 -7.56
CA GLU A 11 -8.67 -4.82 -8.82
C GLU A 11 -9.86 -3.88 -8.59
N GLY A 12 -9.86 -2.74 -9.28
CA GLY A 12 -10.93 -1.74 -9.16
C GLY A 12 -10.76 -0.74 -8.02
N THR A 13 -9.74 -0.85 -7.16
CA THR A 13 -9.36 0.28 -6.29
C THR A 13 -8.73 1.38 -7.14
N ASN A 14 -9.07 2.64 -6.84
CA ASN A 14 -8.61 3.82 -7.55
C ASN A 14 -7.93 4.85 -6.64
N CYS A 15 -8.06 4.70 -5.32
CA CYS A 15 -7.63 5.69 -4.35
C CYS A 15 -6.32 5.36 -3.62
N GLU A 16 -5.59 4.33 -4.05
CA GLU A 16 -4.38 3.85 -3.38
C GLU A 16 -3.26 4.90 -3.38
N LEU A 17 -3.17 5.73 -4.42
CA LEU A 17 -2.06 6.68 -4.59
C LEU A 17 -2.21 7.91 -3.69
N GLU A 18 -3.40 8.49 -3.60
CA GLU A 18 -3.69 9.59 -2.68
C GLU A 18 -3.59 9.15 -1.22
N THR A 19 -4.02 7.93 -0.91
CA THR A 19 -3.92 7.36 0.44
C THR A 19 -2.44 7.21 0.83
N PHE A 20 -1.64 6.59 -0.03
CA PHE A 20 -0.19 6.46 0.16
C PHE A 20 0.49 7.82 0.34
N ARG A 21 0.19 8.79 -0.53
CA ARG A 21 0.77 10.15 -0.47
C ARG A 21 0.39 10.88 0.81
N SER A 22 -0.84 10.72 1.30
CA SER A 22 -1.31 11.34 2.53
C SER A 22 -0.51 10.83 3.73
N PHE A 23 -0.30 9.52 3.84
CA PHE A 23 0.52 8.94 4.89
C PHE A 23 2.01 9.32 4.79
N LYS A 24 2.58 9.30 3.58
CA LYS A 24 3.97 9.76 3.36
C LYS A 24 4.16 11.23 3.79
N ARG A 25 3.20 12.11 3.50
CA ARG A 25 3.23 13.51 3.92
C ARG A 25 3.27 13.69 5.44
N LEU A 26 2.69 12.76 6.20
CA LEU A 26 2.70 12.76 7.66
C LEU A 26 3.95 12.07 8.27
N GLY A 27 4.91 11.66 7.43
CA GLY A 27 6.15 10.99 7.88
C GLY A 27 5.98 9.50 8.19
N ALA A 28 4.87 8.87 7.76
CA ALA A 28 4.69 7.44 7.93
C ALA A 28 5.49 6.62 6.91
N ALA A 29 5.91 5.42 7.32
CA ALA A 29 6.46 4.40 6.43
C ALA A 29 5.30 3.67 5.71
N ALA A 30 4.74 4.32 4.70
CA ALA A 30 3.67 3.75 3.87
C ALA A 30 4.21 2.98 2.66
N GLU A 31 3.51 1.91 2.27
CA GLU A 31 3.75 1.08 1.08
C GLU A 31 2.41 0.68 0.45
N ILE A 32 2.38 0.57 -0.88
CA ILE A 32 1.20 0.05 -1.60
C ILE A 32 1.45 -1.44 -1.86
N VAL A 33 0.52 -2.28 -1.43
CA VAL A 33 0.61 -3.74 -1.57
C VAL A 33 -0.61 -4.24 -2.32
N HIS A 34 -0.40 -5.04 -3.37
CA HIS A 34 -1.52 -5.67 -4.09
C HIS A 34 -1.95 -6.97 -3.37
N LEU A 35 -3.25 -7.22 -3.23
CA LEU A 35 -3.76 -8.42 -2.53
C LEU A 35 -3.15 -9.73 -3.05
N LYS A 36 -3.01 -9.85 -4.38
CA LYS A 36 -2.35 -10.99 -5.04
C LYS A 36 -0.94 -11.30 -4.52
N GLN A 37 -0.18 -10.33 -4.02
CA GLN A 37 1.13 -10.57 -3.39
C GLN A 37 0.96 -11.25 -2.03
N LEU A 38 -0.03 -10.82 -1.23
CA LEU A 38 -0.30 -11.37 0.10
C LEU A 38 -0.88 -12.79 0.07
N ILE A 39 -1.71 -13.09 -0.94
CA ILE A 39 -2.29 -14.44 -1.10
C ILE A 39 -1.38 -15.40 -1.89
N GLY A 40 -0.16 -14.98 -2.25
CA GLY A 40 0.80 -15.81 -2.98
C GLY A 40 0.43 -16.06 -4.45
N ALA A 41 -0.52 -15.33 -5.02
CA ALA A 41 -0.91 -15.44 -6.42
C ALA A 41 0.10 -14.80 -7.38
N VAL A 42 0.91 -13.85 -6.90
CA VAL A 42 1.98 -13.18 -7.64
C VAL A 42 3.18 -12.97 -6.71
N LYS A 43 4.40 -13.17 -7.20
CA LYS A 43 5.63 -12.90 -6.42
C LYS A 43 5.81 -11.40 -6.18
N GLU A 44 6.33 -11.05 -5.00
CA GLU A 44 6.88 -9.71 -4.73
C GLU A 44 8.05 -9.46 -5.71
N ARG A 45 8.13 -8.24 -6.25
CA ARG A 45 9.09 -7.85 -7.29
C ARG A 45 10.09 -6.86 -6.74
#